data_AF-A0A1S4ELZ4-F1
#
_entry.id   AF-A0A1S4ELZ4-F1
#
_cell.length_a   1.000
_cell.length_b   1.000
_cell.length_c   1.000
_cell.angle_alpha   90.00
_cell.angle_beta   90.00
_cell.angle_gamma   90.00
#
_symmetry.space_group_name_H-M   'P 1'
#
loop_
_entity.id
_entity.type
_entity.pdbx_description
1 polymer ?
#
loop_
_entity_poly.entity_id
_entity_poly.type
_entity_poly.pdbx_seq_one_letter_code
_entity_poly.pdbx_strand_id
1 'polypeptide(L)'
;MELYNSLTSKVGDFEDRMATILQKTWRGFMSRKFKFNYEGLQCWLEQVKHENCHVQHKLYEFKVESEENYARCKQDHWDYVRSRLHHLLRTQNIPGVFSCIHSNELSQLEKCLKNVKYFRK
;
A
#
# COMPACT_ATOMS: atom_id res chain seq x y z
N MET A 1 20.35 66.38 26.67
CA MET A 1 19.82 65.22 27.42
C MET A 1 19.20 64.19 26.47
N GLU A 2 18.25 64.57 25.60
CA GLU A 2 17.58 63.62 24.67
C GLU A 2 18.50 62.94 23.66
N LEU A 3 19.43 63.66 23.03
CA LEU A 3 20.39 63.08 22.07
C LEU A 3 21.35 62.08 22.73
N TYR A 4 21.79 62.36 23.96
CA TYR A 4 22.65 61.47 24.74
C TYR A 4 21.91 60.17 25.06
N ASN A 5 20.69 60.27 25.59
CA ASN A 5 19.85 59.10 25.87
C ASN A 5 19.53 58.28 24.61
N SER A 6 19.31 58.94 23.46
CA SER A 6 19.07 58.27 22.17
C SER A 6 20.30 57.49 21.69
N LEU A 7 21.50 58.06 21.83
CA LEU A 7 22.75 57.39 21.49
C LEU A 7 23.01 56.18 22.41
N THR A 8 22.83 56.35 23.73
CA THR A 8 23.03 55.25 24.69
C THR A 8 22.05 54.11 24.46
N SER A 9 20.79 54.40 24.13
CA SER A 9 19.78 53.38 23.76
C SER A 9 20.19 52.60 22.50
N LYS A 10 20.65 53.28 21.45
CA LYS A 10 21.07 52.62 20.20
C LYS A 10 22.31 51.74 20.39
N VAL A 11 23.22 52.13 21.28
CA VAL A 11 24.38 51.32 21.65
C VAL A 11 23.93 50.06 22.40
N GLY A 12 23.01 50.19 23.37
CA GLY A 12 22.43 49.05 24.07
C GLY A 12 21.72 48.06 23.12
N ASP A 13 20.90 48.57 22.20
CA ASP A 13 20.21 47.73 21.21
C ASP A 13 21.20 46.95 20.30
N PHE A 14 22.32 47.59 19.94
CA PHE A 14 23.38 46.95 19.17
C PHE A 14 24.08 45.84 19.98
N GLU A 15 24.43 46.11 21.22
CA GLU A 15 25.08 45.15 22.12
C GLU A 15 24.16 43.94 22.39
N ASP A 16 22.88 44.17 22.65
CA ASP A 16 21.89 43.11 22.85
C ASP A 16 21.72 42.23 21.61
N ARG A 17 21.72 42.85 20.42
CA ARG A 17 21.70 42.11 19.15
C ARG A 17 22.95 41.25 18.99
N MET A 18 24.12 41.80 19.29
CA MET A 18 25.39 41.06 19.21
C MET A 18 25.45 39.92 20.23
N ALA A 19 25.01 40.17 21.47
CA ALA A 19 24.88 39.16 22.51
C ALA A 19 23.93 38.05 22.08
N THR A 20 22.78 38.38 21.49
CA THR A 20 21.82 37.40 20.97
C THR A 20 22.44 36.50 19.90
N ILE A 21 23.26 37.06 19.00
CA ILE A 21 23.96 36.29 17.96
C ILE A 21 24.97 35.31 18.59
N LEU A 22 25.74 35.77 19.56
CA LEU A 22 26.71 34.92 20.26
C LEU A 22 26.00 33.80 21.01
N GLN A 23 24.96 34.14 21.78
CA GLN A 23 24.21 33.18 22.58
C GLN A 23 23.48 32.14 21.72
N LYS A 24 22.80 32.54 20.63
CA LYS A 24 22.11 31.57 19.76
C LYS A 24 23.09 30.62 19.08
N THR A 25 24.26 31.13 18.68
CA THR A 25 25.33 30.33 18.05
C THR A 25 25.87 29.30 19.05
N TRP A 26 26.13 29.74 20.29
CA TRP A 26 26.60 28.86 21.35
C TRP A 26 25.58 27.78 21.74
N ARG A 27 24.30 28.15 21.89
CA ARG A 27 23.21 27.19 22.14
C ARG A 27 23.11 26.15 21.01
N GLY A 28 23.24 26.58 19.76
CA GLY A 28 23.27 25.68 18.61
C GLY A 28 24.46 24.71 18.63
N PHE A 29 25.66 25.21 18.91
CA PHE A 29 26.86 24.39 19.06
C PHE A 29 26.70 23.35 20.18
N MET A 30 26.27 23.79 21.36
CA MET A 30 26.06 22.92 22.53
C MET A 30 25.05 21.81 22.24
N SER A 31 23.94 22.14 21.59
CA SER A 31 22.93 21.15 21.20
C SER A 31 23.51 20.10 20.25
N ARG A 32 24.19 20.53 19.17
CA ARG A 32 24.77 19.61 18.19
C ARG A 32 25.89 18.75 18.74
N LYS A 33 26.69 19.29 19.66
CA LYS A 33 27.85 18.58 20.22
C LYS A 33 27.48 17.63 21.37
N PHE A 34 26.54 18.01 22.22
CA PHE A 34 26.29 17.29 23.48
C PHE A 34 24.90 16.67 23.60
N LYS A 35 23.91 17.13 22.83
CA LYS A 35 22.53 16.60 22.90
C LYS A 35 22.17 15.75 21.69
N PHE A 36 22.66 16.09 20.51
CA PHE A 36 22.34 15.38 19.28
C PHE A 36 23.27 14.18 19.08
N ASN A 37 22.70 12.98 19.08
CA ASN A 37 23.41 11.75 18.75
C ASN A 37 23.20 11.41 17.27
N TYR A 38 24.09 11.91 16.41
CA TYR A 38 24.04 11.65 14.97
C TYR A 38 24.16 10.15 14.65
N GLU A 39 25.07 9.45 15.31
CA GLU A 39 25.31 8.01 15.09
C GLU A 39 24.06 7.20 15.46
N GLY A 40 23.43 7.51 16.60
CA GLY A 40 22.18 6.88 17.01
C GLY A 40 21.04 7.10 16.02
N LEU A 41 20.94 8.31 15.45
CA LEU A 41 19.97 8.59 14.39
C LEU A 41 20.25 7.76 13.13
N GLN A 42 21.52 7.64 12.71
CA GLN A 42 21.89 6.83 11.55
C GLN A 42 21.57 5.35 11.77
N CYS A 43 21.91 4.80 12.94
CA CYS A 43 21.55 3.43 13.30
C CYS A 43 20.04 3.19 13.27
N TRP A 44 19.25 4.12 13.81
CA TRP A 44 17.79 4.03 13.78
C TRP A 44 17.25 4.09 12.35
N LEU A 45 17.76 4.99 11.51
CA LEU A 45 17.33 5.09 10.11
C LEU A 45 17.62 3.81 9.32
N GLU A 46 18.80 3.21 9.49
CA GLU A 46 19.13 1.93 8.85
C GLU A 46 18.25 0.79 9.37
N GLN A 47 17.95 0.76 10.67
CA GLN A 47 17.00 -0.22 11.22
C GLN A 47 15.61 -0.06 10.61
N VAL A 48 15.08 1.16 10.55
CA VAL A 48 13.76 1.45 9.94
C VAL A 48 13.74 1.01 8.48
N LYS A 49 14.81 1.27 7.72
CA LYS A 49 14.94 0.85 6.33
C LYS A 49 14.95 -0.66 6.19
N HIS A 50 15.66 -1.37 7.06
CA HIS A 50 15.70 -2.83 7.09
C HIS A 50 14.32 -3.43 7.39
N GLU A 51 13.65 -2.95 8.44
CA GLU A 51 12.30 -3.41 8.81
C GLU A 51 11.28 -3.11 7.72
N ASN A 52 11.35 -1.94 7.08
CA ASN A 52 10.48 -1.61 5.96
C ASN A 52 10.68 -2.57 4.78
N CYS A 53 11.93 -2.93 4.45
CA CYS A 53 12.21 -3.90 3.40
C CYS A 53 11.60 -5.27 3.73
N HIS A 54 11.74 -5.72 4.99
CA HIS A 54 11.17 -6.97 5.46
C HIS A 54 9.63 -6.98 5.39
N VAL A 55 8.99 -5.90 5.82
CA VAL A 55 7.53 -5.75 5.74
C VAL A 55 7.06 -5.72 4.29
N GLN A 56 7.75 -4.98 3.41
CA GLN A 56 7.42 -4.94 1.98
C GLN A 56 7.52 -6.33 1.34
N HIS A 57 8.54 -7.11 1.68
CA HIS A 57 8.70 -8.47 1.18
C HIS A 57 7.54 -9.37 1.63
N LYS A 58 7.20 -9.36 2.92
CA LYS A 58 6.05 -10.13 3.44
C LYS A 58 4.72 -9.74 2.80
N LEU A 59 4.49 -8.44 2.58
CA LEU A 59 3.29 -7.96 1.91
C LEU A 59 3.22 -8.42 0.45
N TYR A 60 4.36 -8.48 -0.23
CA TYR A 60 4.44 -9.02 -1.59
C TYR A 60 4.12 -10.52 -1.61
N GLU A 61 4.72 -11.32 -0.73
CA GLU A 61 4.43 -12.75 -0.61
C GLU A 61 2.95 -13.00 -0.32
N PHE A 62 2.38 -12.28 0.65
CA PHE A 62 0.96 -12.37 0.99
C PHE A 62 0.06 -12.01 -0.20
N LYS A 63 0.42 -10.98 -0.96
CA LYS A 63 -0.34 -10.59 -2.16
C LYS A 63 -0.36 -11.70 -3.19
N VAL A 64 0.82 -12.27 -3.52
CA VAL A 64 0.94 -13.37 -4.49
C VAL A 64 0.13 -14.58 -4.02
N GLU A 65 0.31 -14.99 -2.77
CA GLU A 65 -0.41 -16.12 -2.18
C GLU A 65 -1.94 -15.88 -2.21
N SER A 66 -2.39 -14.67 -1.87
CA SER A 66 -3.80 -14.31 -1.91
C SER A 66 -4.38 -14.35 -3.32
N GLU A 67 -3.64 -13.89 -4.33
CA GLU A 67 -4.07 -13.91 -5.73
C GLU A 67 -4.20 -15.35 -6.24
N GLU A 68 -3.22 -16.21 -5.93
CA GLU A 68 -3.25 -17.64 -6.25
C GLU A 68 -4.40 -18.37 -5.54
N ASN A 69 -4.59 -18.12 -4.24
CA ASN A 69 -5.68 -18.68 -3.46
C ASN A 69 -7.05 -18.26 -3.99
N TYR A 70 -7.20 -16.98 -4.35
CA TYR A 70 -8.44 -16.48 -4.95
C TYR A 70 -8.71 -17.12 -6.31
N ALA A 71 -7.69 -17.24 -7.18
CA ALA A 71 -7.82 -17.89 -8.47
C ALA A 71 -8.23 -19.37 -8.33
N ARG A 72 -7.61 -20.09 -7.38
CA ARG A 72 -7.93 -21.48 -7.04
C ARG A 72 -9.37 -21.61 -6.54
N CYS A 73 -9.75 -20.83 -5.53
CA CYS A 73 -11.11 -20.85 -4.96
C CYS A 73 -12.18 -20.49 -6.01
N LYS A 74 -11.89 -19.51 -6.88
CA LYS A 74 -12.76 -19.16 -8.00
C LYS A 74 -12.90 -20.33 -8.98
N GLN A 75 -11.80 -20.99 -9.33
CA GLN A 75 -11.83 -22.14 -10.22
C GLN A 75 -12.63 -23.30 -9.60
N ASP A 76 -12.39 -23.64 -8.33
CA ASP A 76 -13.12 -24.68 -7.60
C ASP A 76 -14.61 -24.37 -7.53
N HIS A 77 -14.97 -23.11 -7.27
CA HIS A 77 -16.35 -22.65 -7.29
C HIS A 77 -17.01 -22.86 -8.66
N TRP A 78 -16.33 -22.47 -9.74
CA TRP A 78 -16.85 -22.66 -11.09
C TRP A 78 -16.94 -24.13 -11.47
N ASP A 79 -16.00 -24.97 -11.06
CA ASP A 79 -16.05 -26.40 -11.32
C ASP A 79 -17.19 -27.07 -10.53
N TYR A 80 -17.45 -26.64 -9.30
CA TYR A 80 -18.65 -27.03 -8.55
C TYR A 80 -19.93 -26.61 -9.27
N VAL A 81 -20.07 -25.34 -9.64
CA VAL A 81 -21.23 -24.83 -10.38
C VAL A 81 -21.44 -25.60 -11.68
N ARG A 82 -20.37 -25.87 -12.43
CA ARG A 82 -20.42 -26.65 -13.68
C ARG A 82 -20.93 -28.06 -13.42
N SER A 83 -20.40 -28.73 -12.41
CA SER A 83 -20.82 -30.09 -12.04
C SER A 83 -22.31 -30.18 -11.67
N ARG A 84 -22.90 -29.10 -11.13
CA ARG A 84 -24.32 -29.09 -10.72
C ARG A 84 -25.26 -28.62 -11.81
N LEU A 85 -24.86 -27.65 -12.62
CA LEU A 85 -25.75 -26.97 -13.58
C LEU A 85 -25.59 -27.43 -15.03
N HIS A 86 -24.68 -28.37 -15.33
CA HIS A 86 -24.44 -28.83 -16.70
C HIS A 86 -25.66 -29.39 -17.42
N HIS A 87 -26.64 -29.93 -16.69
CA HIS A 87 -27.86 -30.49 -17.27
C HIS A 87 -28.83 -29.39 -17.75
N LEU A 88 -28.60 -28.13 -17.39
CA LEU A 88 -29.39 -26.98 -17.85
C LEU A 88 -28.96 -26.48 -19.25
N LEU A 89 -27.94 -27.10 -19.84
CA LEU A 89 -27.48 -26.82 -21.19
C LEU A 89 -28.53 -27.22 -22.24
N ARG A 90 -28.62 -26.43 -23.31
CA ARG A 90 -29.35 -26.84 -24.51
C ARG A 90 -28.84 -28.17 -25.06
N THR A 91 -29.79 -28.98 -25.53
CA THR A 91 -29.56 -30.17 -26.35
C THR A 91 -29.99 -29.91 -27.79
N GLN A 92 -29.74 -30.84 -28.70
CA GLN A 92 -30.17 -30.70 -30.10
C GLN A 92 -31.69 -30.48 -30.25
N ASN A 93 -32.48 -31.03 -29.33
CA ASN A 93 -33.94 -31.06 -29.43
C ASN A 93 -34.63 -30.11 -28.44
N ILE A 94 -33.98 -29.74 -27.33
CA ILE A 94 -34.59 -28.97 -26.24
C ILE A 94 -33.68 -27.79 -25.90
N PRO A 95 -34.18 -26.52 -25.95
CA PRO A 95 -33.42 -25.36 -25.54
C PRO A 95 -33.05 -25.42 -24.06
N GLY A 96 -31.88 -24.89 -23.70
CA GLY A 96 -31.41 -24.84 -22.33
C GLY A 96 -32.08 -23.70 -21.56
N VAL A 97 -32.03 -23.74 -20.23
CA VAL A 97 -32.62 -22.69 -19.38
C VAL A 97 -32.00 -21.32 -19.65
N PHE A 98 -30.72 -21.29 -20.04
CA PHE A 98 -29.97 -20.07 -20.33
C PHE A 98 -29.83 -19.80 -21.84
N SER A 99 -30.55 -20.52 -22.69
CA SER A 99 -30.56 -20.31 -24.14
C SER A 99 -31.41 -19.08 -24.50
N CYS A 100 -30.98 -18.35 -25.53
CA CYS A 100 -31.82 -17.30 -26.12
C CYS A 100 -32.90 -17.93 -27.01
N ILE A 101 -34.15 -17.46 -26.91
CA ILE A 101 -35.29 -17.99 -27.68
C ILE A 101 -35.06 -17.89 -29.19
N HIS A 102 -34.37 -16.84 -29.64
CA HIS A 102 -34.17 -16.53 -31.05
C HIS A 102 -32.86 -17.08 -31.64
N SER A 103 -32.06 -17.80 -30.86
CA SER A 103 -30.76 -18.29 -31.30
C SER A 103 -30.53 -19.73 -30.89
N ASN A 104 -30.02 -20.52 -31.83
CA ASN A 104 -29.59 -21.90 -31.56
C ASN A 104 -28.12 -21.99 -31.10
N GLU A 105 -27.48 -20.85 -30.83
CA GLU A 105 -26.12 -20.79 -30.30
C GLU A 105 -26.07 -20.78 -28.78
N LEU A 106 -25.00 -21.35 -28.21
CA LEU A 106 -24.83 -21.42 -26.76
C LEU A 106 -24.60 -20.00 -26.22
N SER A 107 -25.35 -19.62 -25.19
CA SER A 107 -25.10 -18.37 -24.48
C SER A 107 -23.73 -18.40 -23.80
N GLN A 108 -23.23 -17.25 -23.39
CA GLN A 108 -21.91 -17.17 -22.73
C GLN A 108 -21.83 -18.08 -21.50
N LEU A 109 -22.90 -18.12 -20.69
CA LEU A 109 -23.01 -19.03 -19.54
C LEU A 109 -23.03 -20.50 -19.97
N GLU A 110 -23.79 -20.85 -21.00
CA GLU A 110 -23.81 -22.23 -21.50
C GLU A 110 -22.45 -22.66 -22.07
N LYS A 111 -21.72 -21.75 -22.74
CA LYS A 111 -20.34 -22.00 -23.17
C LYS A 111 -19.43 -22.29 -21.97
N CYS A 112 -19.56 -21.54 -20.87
CA CYS A 112 -18.83 -21.79 -19.63
C CYS A 112 -19.23 -23.12 -18.98
N LEU A 113 -20.49 -23.53 -19.08
CA LEU A 113 -21.02 -24.77 -18.51
C LEU A 113 -20.69 -26.02 -19.34
N LYS A 114 -20.47 -25.90 -20.65
CA LYS A 114 -20.20 -27.03 -21.56
C LYS A 114 -18.95 -27.85 -21.20
N ASN A 115 -17.93 -27.22 -20.63
CA ASN A 115 -16.61 -27.81 -20.40
C ASN A 115 -16.51 -28.66 -19.10
N VAL A 116 -17.54 -29.43 -18.75
CA VAL A 116 -17.46 -30.36 -17.61
C VAL A 116 -16.64 -31.58 -17.98
N LYS A 117 -15.60 -31.88 -17.20
CA LYS A 117 -14.93 -33.18 -17.24
C LYS A 117 -15.70 -34.13 -16.32
N TYR A 118 -16.46 -35.05 -16.90
CA TYR A 118 -17.04 -36.14 -16.12
C TYR A 118 -15.98 -37.21 -15.91
N PHE A 119 -15.54 -37.41 -14.68
CA PHE A 119 -14.88 -38.65 -14.31
C PHE A 119 -15.95 -39.74 -14.31
N ARG A 120 -15.99 -40.55 -15.37
CA ARG A 120 -16.67 -41.85 -15.31
C ARG A 120 -15.85 -42.70 -14.33
N LYS A 121 -16.50 -43.12 -13.24
CA LYS A 121 -15.97 -44.16 -12.34
C LYS A 121 -15.87 -45.49 -13.08
#